data_AF-A0AAE7NJR2-F1
#
_entry.id   AF-A0AAE7NJR2-F1
#
_cell.length_a   1.000
_cell.length_b   1.000
_cell.length_c   1.000
_cell.angle_alpha   90.00
_cell.angle_beta   90.00
_cell.angle_gamma   90.00
#
_symmetry.space_group_name_H-M   'P 1'
#
loop_
_entity.id
_entity.type
_entity.pdbx_description
1 polymer ?
#
loop_
_entity_poly.entity_id
_entity_poly.type
_entity_poly.pdbx_seq_one_letter_code
_entity_poly.pdbx_strand_id
1 'polypeptide(L)'
;MHVDAVDGGIVRTVLINERKTILLVFFLDYKSGRIHTNLENGGLFSGEQEPDETDVRAYATFFYKVFGNGVAELRCGDLEPVDCEIVIPVNMMMTKSPDEAIADSVEAFRLRLGCPIQGQGSRDR
;
A
#
# COMPACT_ATOMS: atom_id res chain seq x y z
N MET A 1 4.58 13.85 -3.74
CA MET A 1 3.30 14.05 -3.03
C MET A 1 2.39 14.89 -3.90
N HIS A 2 1.16 14.44 -4.12
CA HIS A 2 0.11 15.17 -4.84
C HIS A 2 -1.11 15.30 -3.94
N VAL A 3 -1.77 16.46 -3.98
CA VAL A 3 -2.88 16.79 -3.07
C VAL A 3 -4.01 17.39 -3.89
N ASP A 4 -5.19 16.79 -3.78
CA ASP A 4 -6.41 17.25 -4.43
C ASP A 4 -7.51 17.50 -3.40
N ALA A 5 -8.21 18.62 -3.54
CA ALA A 5 -9.46 18.84 -2.80
C ALA A 5 -10.56 17.97 -3.42
N VAL A 6 -11.23 17.15 -2.61
CA VAL A 6 -12.29 16.26 -3.10
C VAL A 6 -13.64 16.96 -2.98
N ASP A 7 -14.05 17.32 -1.76
CA ASP A 7 -15.19 18.18 -1.40
C ASP A 7 -15.31 18.25 0.14
N GLY A 8 -16.10 19.18 0.68
CA GLY A 8 -16.63 19.09 2.04
C GLY A 8 -15.61 19.20 3.19
N GLY A 9 -14.40 19.66 2.93
CA GLY A 9 -13.30 19.69 3.90
C GLY A 9 -12.47 18.40 3.94
N ILE A 10 -12.65 17.52 2.95
CA ILE A 10 -11.84 16.31 2.75
C ILE A 10 -10.80 16.57 1.68
N VAL A 11 -9.54 16.25 2.00
CA VAL A 11 -8.40 16.37 1.09
C VAL A 11 -7.84 14.99 0.79
N ARG A 12 -7.66 14.68 -0.50
CA ARG A 12 -7.00 13.45 -0.93
C ARG A 12 -5.51 13.71 -1.12
N THR A 13 -4.69 12.93 -0.45
CA THR A 13 -3.24 12.97 -0.55
C THR A 13 -2.73 11.67 -1.16
N VAL A 14 -1.97 11.78 -2.25
CA VAL A 14 -1.30 10.66 -2.90
C VAL A 14 0.20 10.77 -2.65
N LEU A 15 0.75 9.75 -2.00
CA LEU A 15 2.17 9.60 -1.74
C LEU A 15 2.74 8.54 -2.67
N ILE A 16 3.88 8.85 -3.26
CA ILE A 16 4.63 7.95 -4.14
C ILE A 16 6.05 7.90 -3.60
N ASN A 17 6.64 6.71 -3.44
CA ASN A 17 8.03 6.57 -3.00
C ASN A 17 9.01 7.10 -4.08
N GLU A 18 10.27 7.30 -3.71
CA GLU A 18 11.28 7.89 -4.61
C GLU A 18 11.44 7.10 -5.92
N ARG A 19 11.33 5.77 -5.85
CA ARG A 19 11.42 4.87 -6.99
C ARG A 19 10.16 4.80 -7.85
N LYS A 20 9.08 5.44 -7.42
CA LYS A 20 7.76 5.41 -8.06
C LYS A 20 7.17 4.00 -8.21
N THR A 21 7.49 3.11 -7.30
CA THR A 21 7.05 1.71 -7.26
C THR A 21 5.99 1.43 -6.20
N ILE A 22 5.79 2.36 -5.25
CA ILE A 22 4.77 2.27 -4.19
C ILE A 22 3.92 3.53 -4.23
N LEU A 23 2.60 3.35 -4.21
CA LEU A 23 1.61 4.41 -4.16
C LEU A 23 0.71 4.20 -2.94
N LEU A 24 0.60 5.23 -2.10
CA LEU A 24 -0.29 5.26 -0.93
C LEU A 24 -1.30 6.40 -1.09
N VAL A 25 -2.57 6.13 -0.82
CA VAL A 25 -3.64 7.12 -0.91
C VAL A 25 -4.26 7.36 0.45
N PHE A 26 -4.35 8.61 0.85
CA PHE A 26 -4.96 9.04 2.11
C PHE A 26 -6.06 10.07 1.85
N PHE A 27 -7.09 10.06 2.69
CA PHE A 27 -8.10 11.10 2.79
C PHE A 27 -8.01 11.73 4.17
N LEU A 28 -7.72 13.02 4.21
CA LEU A 28 -7.70 13.84 5.41
C LEU A 28 -9.06 14.50 5.56
N ASP A 29 -9.87 14.05 6.52
CA ASP A 29 -11.12 14.70 6.90
C ASP A 29 -10.85 15.71 8.01
N TYR A 30 -10.74 17.00 7.64
CA TYR A 30 -10.46 18.07 8.58
C TYR A 30 -11.62 18.37 9.53
N LYS A 31 -12.87 18.03 9.16
CA LYS A 31 -14.02 18.28 10.02
C LYS A 31 -14.05 17.30 11.19
N SER A 32 -13.76 16.03 10.93
CA SER A 32 -13.67 15.02 11.98
C SER A 32 -12.29 14.89 12.61
N GLY A 33 -11.26 15.50 12.00
CA GLY A 33 -9.87 15.33 12.42
C GLY A 33 -9.36 13.90 12.20
N ARG A 34 -9.84 13.21 11.15
CA ARG A 34 -9.54 11.79 10.88
C ARG A 34 -8.75 11.64 9.59
N ILE A 35 -7.95 10.58 9.53
CA ILE A 35 -7.16 10.21 8.34
C ILE A 35 -7.56 8.80 7.93
N HIS A 36 -8.02 8.66 6.68
CA HIS A 36 -8.41 7.39 6.10
C HIS A 36 -7.39 6.97 5.06
N THR A 37 -6.78 5.80 5.21
CA THR A 37 -6.00 5.19 4.14
C THR A 37 -6.92 4.43 3.18
N ASN A 38 -6.77 4.65 1.88
CA ASN A 38 -7.48 3.92 0.85
C ASN A 38 -6.56 2.81 0.30
N LEU A 39 -6.75 1.61 0.84
CA LEU A 39 -5.98 0.42 0.49
C LEU A 39 -6.36 -0.16 -0.88
N GLU A 40 -7.52 0.20 -1.44
CA GLU A 40 -7.97 -0.27 -2.77
C GLU A 40 -7.28 0.50 -3.90
N ASN A 41 -7.10 1.81 -3.73
CA ASN A 41 -6.44 2.68 -4.70
C ASN A 41 -4.94 2.85 -4.45
N GLY A 42 -4.41 2.29 -3.37
CA GLY A 42 -2.97 2.16 -3.10
C GLY A 42 -2.41 0.84 -3.63
N GLY A 43 -1.09 0.75 -3.77
CA GLY A 43 -0.48 -0.46 -4.29
C GLY A 43 0.98 -0.36 -4.67
N LEU A 44 1.48 -1.51 -5.12
CA LEU A 44 2.68 -1.57 -5.95
C LEU A 44 2.32 -1.12 -7.37
N PHE A 45 3.19 -0.33 -7.98
CA PHE A 45 3.02 0.22 -9.31
C PHE A 45 4.24 -0.10 -10.17
N SER A 46 4.02 -0.66 -11.36
CA SER A 46 5.07 -0.87 -12.36
C SER A 46 5.06 0.32 -13.33
N GLY A 47 6.00 1.24 -13.11
CA GLY A 47 6.17 2.45 -13.91
C GLY A 47 7.46 2.42 -14.72
N GLU A 48 8.33 3.41 -14.49
CA GLU A 48 9.69 3.44 -15.05
C GLU A 48 10.60 2.36 -14.44
N GLN A 49 10.27 1.91 -13.22
CA GLN A 49 10.95 0.84 -12.50
C GLN A 49 9.94 -0.23 -12.12
N GLU A 50 10.39 -1.48 -12.15
CA GLU A 50 9.64 -2.59 -11.58
C GLU A 50 9.84 -2.62 -10.06
N PRO A 51 8.77 -2.90 -9.28
CA PRO A 51 8.90 -3.17 -7.87
C PRO A 51 9.84 -4.34 -7.61
N ASP A 52 10.75 -4.20 -6.65
CA ASP A 52 11.60 -5.29 -6.19
C ASP A 52 11.10 -5.89 -4.86
N GLU A 53 11.88 -6.82 -4.30
CA GLU A 53 11.53 -7.45 -3.03
C GLU A 53 11.42 -6.44 -1.88
N THR A 54 12.28 -5.42 -1.87
CA THR A 54 12.27 -4.38 -0.84
C THR A 54 10.99 -3.56 -0.93
N ASP A 55 10.55 -3.20 -2.14
CA ASP A 55 9.30 -2.48 -2.35
C ASP A 55 8.09 -3.32 -1.93
N VAL A 56 8.07 -4.60 -2.32
CA VAL A 56 7.02 -5.56 -1.93
C VAL A 56 6.93 -5.68 -0.41
N ARG A 57 8.07 -5.86 0.26
CA ARG A 57 8.14 -5.95 1.71
C ARG A 57 7.65 -4.66 2.37
N ALA A 58 8.07 -3.50 1.87
CA ALA A 58 7.68 -2.21 2.42
C ALA A 58 6.16 -1.98 2.29
N TYR A 59 5.58 -2.22 1.11
CA TYR A 59 4.14 -2.07 0.92
C TYR A 59 3.34 -3.11 1.71
N ALA A 60 3.74 -4.38 1.71
CA ALA A 60 3.08 -5.42 2.50
C ALA A 60 3.13 -5.10 3.99
N THR A 61 4.24 -4.56 4.48
CA THR A 61 4.37 -4.14 5.88
C THR A 61 3.38 -3.04 6.22
N PHE A 62 3.30 -1.99 5.39
CA PHE A 62 2.28 -0.95 5.55
C PHE A 62 0.88 -1.57 5.55
N PHE A 63 0.52 -2.30 4.49
CA PHE A 63 -0.82 -2.86 4.31
C PHE A 63 -1.24 -3.75 5.49
N TYR A 64 -0.46 -4.78 5.82
CA TYR A 64 -0.87 -5.77 6.82
C TYR A 64 -0.77 -5.27 8.25
N LYS A 65 0.15 -4.35 8.57
CA LYS A 65 0.20 -3.74 9.91
C LYS A 65 -0.93 -2.74 10.11
N VAL A 66 -1.23 -1.91 9.11
CA VAL A 66 -2.42 -1.04 9.10
C VAL A 66 -3.68 -1.88 9.26
N PHE A 67 -3.77 -2.95 8.48
CA PHE A 67 -4.94 -3.82 8.45
C PHE A 67 -5.12 -4.61 9.76
N GLY A 68 -4.04 -5.13 10.34
CA GLY A 68 -4.13 -5.97 11.55
C GLY A 68 -4.20 -5.19 12.86
N ASN A 69 -3.59 -4.00 12.92
CA ASN A 69 -3.44 -3.25 14.17
C ASN A 69 -4.31 -1.99 14.25
N GLY A 70 -4.90 -1.55 13.12
CA GLY A 70 -5.78 -0.38 13.09
C GLY A 70 -5.10 0.97 13.38
N VAL A 71 -3.76 0.99 13.44
CA VAL A 71 -2.97 2.21 13.66
C VAL A 71 -1.93 2.37 12.55
N ALA A 72 -1.91 3.56 11.94
CA ALA A 72 -0.84 4.03 11.06
C ALA A 72 -0.21 5.28 11.69
N GLU A 73 1.11 5.28 11.83
CA GLU A 73 1.86 6.50 12.14
C GLU A 73 2.39 7.08 10.83
N LEU A 74 1.97 8.30 10.52
CA LEU A 74 2.55 9.08 9.42
C LEU A 74 3.64 9.98 9.98
N ARG A 75 4.89 9.73 9.60
CA ARG A 75 6.05 10.58 9.91
C ARG A 75 6.39 11.46 8.72
N CYS A 76 6.54 12.76 8.95
CA CYS A 76 6.94 13.73 7.93
C CYS A 76 8.13 14.56 8.45
N GLY A 77 9.35 14.13 8.13
CA GLY A 77 10.57 14.74 8.66
C GLY A 77 10.60 14.69 10.19
N ASP A 78 10.88 15.83 10.82
CA ASP A 78 10.97 15.97 12.27
C ASP A 78 9.63 16.40 12.92
N LEU A 79 8.51 16.32 12.20
CA LEU A 79 7.19 16.66 12.74
C LEU A 79 6.67 15.53 13.64
N GLU A 80 5.91 15.92 14.68
CA GLU A 80 5.25 14.99 15.60
C GLU A 80 4.32 14.04 14.81
N PRO A 81 4.41 12.72 15.04
CA PRO A 81 3.49 11.77 14.43
C PRO A 81 2.04 12.11 14.75
N VAL A 82 1.17 12.00 13.75
CA VAL A 82 -0.28 12.17 13.95
C VAL A 82 -0.92 10.79 14.01
N ASP A 83 -1.63 10.53 15.10
CA ASP A 83 -2.42 9.31 15.26
C ASP A 83 -3.57 9.28 14.25
N CYS A 84 -3.67 8.21 13.48
CA CYS A 84 -4.68 8.02 12.46
C CYS A 84 -5.64 6.88 12.86
N GLU A 85 -6.94 7.17 12.99
CA GLU A 85 -7.96 6.12 13.12
C GLU A 85 -8.24 5.48 11.76
N ILE A 86 -7.94 4.19 11.63
CA ILE A 86 -8.20 3.45 10.40
C ILE A 86 -9.56 2.74 10.50
N VAL A 87 -10.45 3.05 9.57
CA VAL A 87 -11.72 2.36 9.41
C VAL A 87 -11.55 1.23 8.40
N ILE A 88 -11.56 -0.01 8.88
CA ILE A 88 -11.47 -1.21 8.03
C ILE A 88 -12.87 -1.80 7.85
N PRO A 89 -13.33 -2.04 6.61
CA PRO A 89 -14.58 -2.76 6.35
C PRO A 89 -14.60 -4.13 7.06
N VAL A 90 -15.67 -4.40 7.80
CA VAL A 90 -15.84 -5.59 8.68
C VAL A 90 -15.74 -6.93 7.94
N ASN A 91 -15.85 -6.93 6.61
CA ASN A 91 -15.82 -8.12 5.77
C ASN A 91 -14.41 -8.62 5.41
N MET A 92 -13.36 -7.88 5.77
CA MET A 92 -12.00 -8.37 5.63
C MET A 92 -11.55 -8.91 7.01
N MET A 93 -11.42 -10.24 7.14
CA MET A 93 -10.85 -10.87 8.33
C MET A 93 -9.50 -11.48 7.95
N MET A 94 -8.42 -11.05 8.60
CA MET A 94 -7.15 -11.76 8.47
C MET A 94 -7.22 -13.10 9.16
N THR A 95 -6.83 -14.15 8.45
CA THR A 95 -6.68 -15.50 9.02
C THR A 95 -5.27 -15.79 9.51
N LYS A 96 -4.34 -14.84 9.31
CA LYS A 96 -2.92 -14.92 9.67
C LYS A 96 -2.49 -13.65 10.38
N SER A 97 -1.41 -13.73 11.16
CA SER A 97 -0.80 -12.52 11.72
C SER A 97 -0.26 -11.60 10.61
N PRO A 98 -0.15 -10.28 10.87
CA PRO A 98 0.46 -9.36 9.91
C PRO A 98 1.86 -9.82 9.46
N ASP A 99 2.68 -10.34 10.38
CA ASP A 99 4.06 -10.75 10.07
C ASP A 99 4.11 -11.96 9.14
N GLU A 100 3.22 -12.94 9.34
CA GLU A 100 3.07 -14.08 8.43
C GLU A 100 2.60 -13.64 7.04
N ALA A 101 1.61 -12.73 6.97
CA ALA A 101 1.09 -12.23 5.70
C ALA A 101 2.15 -11.43 4.91
N ILE A 102 3.00 -10.67 5.61
CA ILE A 102 4.15 -9.97 5.02
C ILE A 102 5.15 -10.98 4.45
N ALA A 103 5.50 -12.02 5.22
CA ALA A 103 6.43 -13.04 4.78
C ALA A 103 5.91 -13.78 3.54
N ASP A 104 4.65 -14.19 3.56
CA ASP A 104 3.98 -14.86 2.42
C ASP A 104 4.01 -14.01 1.15
N SER A 105 3.80 -12.69 1.28
CA SER A 105 3.81 -11.77 0.13
C SER A 105 5.18 -11.68 -0.52
N VAL A 106 6.23 -11.67 0.29
CA VAL A 106 7.61 -11.67 -0.20
C VAL A 106 7.96 -13.01 -0.85
N GLU A 107 7.58 -14.13 -0.24
CA GLU A 107 7.80 -15.46 -0.82
C GLU A 107 7.06 -15.63 -2.14
N ALA A 108 5.79 -15.19 -2.22
CA ALA A 108 5.02 -15.22 -3.46
C ALA A 108 5.69 -14.40 -4.57
N PHE A 109 6.27 -13.25 -4.23
CA PHE A 109 7.03 -12.43 -5.17
C PHE A 109 8.31 -13.13 -5.66
N ARG A 110 9.07 -13.77 -4.77
CA ARG A 110 10.27 -14.56 -5.12
C ARG A 110 9.92 -15.71 -6.07
N LEU A 111 8.84 -16.43 -5.77
CA LEU A 111 8.35 -17.52 -6.62
C LEU A 111 7.90 -17.02 -8.00
N ARG A 112 7.29 -15.83 -8.07
CA ARG A 112 6.91 -15.19 -9.35
C ARG A 112 8.14 -14.88 -10.21
N LEU A 113 9.23 -14.38 -9.61
CA LEU A 113 10.48 -14.09 -10.32
C LEU A 113 11.26 -15.35 -10.71
N GLY A 114 11.15 -16.42 -9.91
CA GLY A 114 11.82 -17.70 -10.15
C GLY A 114 11.08 -18.63 -11.14
N CYS A 115 9.88 -18.27 -11.58
CA CYS A 115 9.11 -19.05 -12.55
C CYS A 115 9.46 -18.61 -13.98
N PRO A 116 10.20 -19.42 -14.79
CA PRO A 116 10.31 -19.14 -16.21
C PRO A 116 8.90 -19.23 -16.81
N ILE A 117 8.47 -18.15 -17.45
CA ILE A 117 7.21 -18.11 -18.19
C ILE A 117 7.22 -19.28 -19.16
N GLN A 118 6.39 -20.31 -18.93
CA GLN A 118 6.17 -21.35 -19.92
C GLN A 118 5.57 -20.69 -21.17
N GLY A 119 6.39 -20.65 -22.22
CA GLY A 119 6.11 -20.33 -23.62
C GLY A 119 4.76 -19.68 -23.94
N GLN A 120 4.80 -18.39 -24.28
CA GLN A 120 3.92 -17.92 -25.34
C GLN A 120 4.32 -18.66 -26.61
N GLY A 121 3.49 -19.63 -26.98
CA GLY A 121 3.65 -20.40 -28.20
C GLY A 121 3.70 -19.48 -29.41
N SER A 122 4.70 -19.71 -30.25
CA SER A 122 4.70 -19.34 -31.66
C SER A 122 3.38 -19.79 -32.29
N ARG A 123 2.51 -18.84 -32.62
CA ARG A 123 1.55 -19.01 -33.71
C ARG A 123 1.99 -18.13 -34.86
N ASP A 124 3.09 -18.54 -35.49
CA ASP A 124 3.23 -18.37 -36.93
C ASP A 124 2.45 -19.52 -37.58
N ARG A 125 1.31 -19.17 -38.15
CA ARG A 125 0.74 -19.70 -39.40
C ARG A 125 -0.59 -19.03 -39.69
#